data_AF-A0A3R6RCD4-F1
#
_entry.id   AF-A0A3R6RCD4-F1
#
_cell.length_a   1.000
_cell.length_b   1.000
_cell.length_c   1.000
_cell.angle_alpha   90.00
_cell.angle_beta   90.00
_cell.angle_gamma   90.00
#
_symmetry.space_group_name_H-M   'P 1'
#
loop_
_entity.id
_entity.type
_entity.pdbx_description
1 polymer ?
#
loop_
_entity_poly.entity_id
_entity_poly.type
_entity_poly.pdbx_seq_one_letter_code
_entity_poly.pdbx_strand_id
1 'polypeptide(L)'
;MYENLNPDIPRYKYIYHCNLAYIDIMVESKMLFSPFERHYLFSLNYNTHIAYMKLNEEDEFDYIFDHNVYLQAFDMILLGMEYSMLCDVFPLLHSDEAVMSIKDNDIYFDFEEMPKRHYKFINDFSMRKLLSYTLQMANGRCEKKSYDDEEIAMKLADLYMHFWNENMLPSDYEPYTGMDWGGISFFLILAAMRRFNKLYKKDFDIVSLDSQKMMILMSPNGVRKMRTFVPSEDDDMYELALKDHVYQPKGKGLFPKANITDAPLIRTKDGYIFANSLVVLFNDSLETQFLNYLRRCDNPRYLRIKDKIKERVIPLIQEMVKYKFSNIQSIVNFNVRMLTHKKNKRECDLLLVDNTGVALYLEIKHFYNPQSYGEIKVLDKELKKALNKMPDQLEAIKVNWEMLKKQHGILWDLKELYGVIVSHRYTGYNVDVRPETPIVNYSDLFESIAESSCLKEIYLGCREIDELYPKITFIQKEIPIDFAGYTFHLYGEALDPVCEIIVGQSYKKQIYRSLTSTSPTSYKNVQELARAYVDEIEKNK
;
A
#
# COMPACT_ATOMS: atom_id res chain seq x y z
N MET A 1 -22.67 9.02 16.31
CA MET A 1 -21.46 9.80 15.94
C MET A 1 -21.81 11.20 15.43
N TYR A 2 -22.35 11.38 14.21
CA TYR A 2 -22.68 12.72 13.68
C TYR A 2 -23.53 13.56 14.64
N GLU A 3 -24.57 12.98 15.22
CA GLU A 3 -25.43 13.67 16.20
C GLU A 3 -24.69 14.04 17.49
N ASN A 4 -23.74 13.20 17.95
CA ASN A 4 -22.97 13.41 19.19
C ASN A 4 -21.89 14.49 19.04
N LEU A 5 -21.57 14.91 17.81
CA LEU A 5 -20.56 15.93 17.57
C LEU A 5 -21.12 17.31 17.98
N ASN A 6 -20.46 17.98 18.92
CA ASN A 6 -20.91 19.26 19.46
C ASN A 6 -20.77 20.37 18.39
N PRO A 7 -21.88 21.00 17.94
CA PRO A 7 -21.85 22.03 16.90
C PRO A 7 -21.17 23.33 17.33
N ASP A 8 -20.95 23.55 18.63
CA ASP A 8 -20.29 24.75 19.16
C ASP A 8 -18.76 24.70 19.03
N ILE A 9 -18.19 23.52 18.73
CA ILE A 9 -16.75 23.37 18.53
C ILE A 9 -16.39 23.81 17.10
N PRO A 10 -15.38 24.70 16.93
CA PRO A 10 -14.88 25.06 15.61
C PRO A 10 -14.34 23.85 14.83
N ARG A 11 -14.56 23.86 13.50
CA ARG A 11 -14.23 22.73 12.63
C ARG A 11 -12.76 22.34 12.71
N TYR A 12 -11.84 23.28 12.48
CA TYR A 12 -10.42 22.95 12.40
C TYR A 12 -9.82 22.68 13.77
N LYS A 13 -10.32 23.33 14.83
CA LYS A 13 -9.98 22.99 16.22
C LYS A 13 -10.36 21.53 16.53
N TYR A 14 -11.55 21.07 16.16
CA TYR A 14 -11.94 19.66 16.35
C TYR A 14 -11.05 18.71 15.55
N ILE A 15 -10.86 18.95 14.25
CA ILE A 15 -10.03 18.09 13.40
C ILE A 15 -8.59 18.02 13.92
N TYR A 16 -8.04 19.13 14.40
CA TYR A 16 -6.72 19.17 15.03
C TYR A 16 -6.63 18.23 16.24
N HIS A 17 -7.60 18.29 17.16
CA HIS A 17 -7.63 17.42 18.34
C HIS A 17 -7.88 15.94 18.00
N CYS A 18 -8.66 15.63 16.96
CA CYS A 18 -8.78 14.25 16.47
C CYS A 18 -7.43 13.69 16.00
N ASN A 19 -6.59 14.53 15.35
CA ASN A 19 -5.26 14.11 14.94
C ASN A 19 -4.33 13.87 16.13
N LEU A 20 -4.42 14.70 17.19
CA LEU A 20 -3.68 14.48 18.44
C LEU A 20 -4.07 13.16 19.10
N ALA A 21 -5.38 12.92 19.28
CA ALA A 21 -5.89 11.69 19.85
C ALA A 21 -5.45 10.46 19.04
N TYR A 22 -5.48 10.55 17.70
CA TYR A 22 -4.96 9.48 16.85
C TYR A 22 -3.47 9.21 17.06
N ILE A 23 -2.63 10.26 17.17
CA ILE A 23 -1.19 10.10 17.44
C ILE A 23 -0.96 9.39 18.78
N ASP A 24 -1.66 9.80 19.82
CA ASP A 24 -1.54 9.20 21.15
C ASP A 24 -1.91 7.72 21.10
N ILE A 25 -3.06 7.37 20.49
CA ILE A 25 -3.48 5.96 20.34
C ILE A 25 -2.46 5.15 19.52
N MET A 26 -1.94 5.70 18.42
CA MET A 26 -1.00 4.96 17.56
C MET A 26 0.31 4.66 18.29
N VAL A 27 0.81 5.60 19.09
CA VAL A 27 2.13 5.50 19.73
C VAL A 27 2.04 4.94 21.15
N GLU A 28 1.23 5.53 22.02
CA GLU A 28 1.12 5.14 23.43
C GLU A 28 0.52 3.74 23.58
N SER A 29 -0.58 3.47 22.87
CA SER A 29 -1.23 2.16 22.89
C SER A 29 -0.58 1.14 21.95
N LYS A 30 0.52 1.50 21.28
CA LYS A 30 1.27 0.63 20.35
C LYS A 30 0.40 0.05 19.22
N MET A 31 -0.55 0.84 18.73
CA MET A 31 -1.47 0.43 17.67
C MET A 31 -0.88 0.55 16.27
N LEU A 32 0.22 1.30 16.10
CA LEU A 32 0.93 1.43 14.83
C LEU A 32 1.41 0.06 14.31
N PHE A 33 1.09 -0.27 13.05
CA PHE A 33 1.33 -1.57 12.40
C PHE A 33 0.53 -2.75 12.96
N SER A 34 -0.56 -2.51 13.70
CA SER A 34 -1.50 -3.56 14.11
C SER A 34 -2.66 -3.69 13.11
N PRO A 35 -3.40 -4.82 13.11
CA PRO A 35 -4.64 -4.93 12.32
C PRO A 35 -5.70 -3.86 12.66
N PHE A 36 -5.63 -3.26 13.86
CA PHE A 36 -6.55 -2.20 14.29
C PHE A 36 -6.22 -0.82 13.73
N GLU A 37 -4.99 -0.59 13.26
CA GLU A 37 -4.55 0.71 12.71
C GLU A 37 -5.50 1.22 11.62
N ARG A 38 -5.95 0.33 10.73
CA ARG A 38 -6.88 0.67 9.64
C ARG A 38 -8.22 1.22 10.16
N HIS A 39 -8.70 0.70 11.30
CA HIS A 39 -9.97 1.10 11.90
C HIS A 39 -9.85 2.47 12.59
N TYR A 40 -8.72 2.72 13.26
CA TYR A 40 -8.42 4.06 13.79
C TYR A 40 -8.22 5.10 12.69
N LEU A 41 -7.59 4.71 11.58
CA LEU A 41 -7.39 5.60 10.43
C LEU A 41 -8.72 5.91 9.72
N PHE A 42 -9.58 4.89 9.56
CA PHE A 42 -10.96 5.11 9.14
C PHE A 42 -11.68 6.08 10.08
N SER A 43 -11.52 5.90 11.39
CA SER A 43 -12.14 6.76 12.39
C SER A 43 -11.67 8.21 12.29
N LEU A 44 -10.37 8.45 12.10
CA LEU A 44 -9.81 9.78 11.88
C LEU A 44 -10.38 10.40 10.58
N ASN A 45 -10.46 9.62 9.51
CA ASN A 45 -11.05 10.07 8.24
C ASN A 45 -12.55 10.40 8.39
N TYR A 46 -13.30 9.54 9.05
CA TYR A 46 -14.73 9.70 9.29
C TYR A 46 -15.01 10.95 10.15
N ASN A 47 -14.27 11.12 11.24
CA ASN A 47 -14.36 12.29 12.12
C ASN A 47 -14.01 13.59 11.38
N THR A 48 -12.98 13.56 10.54
CA THR A 48 -12.65 14.69 9.65
C THR A 48 -13.81 15.01 8.72
N HIS A 49 -14.37 13.99 8.04
CA HIS A 49 -15.49 14.17 7.11
C HIS A 49 -16.74 14.75 7.79
N ILE A 50 -17.18 14.21 8.91
CA ILE A 50 -18.36 14.73 9.60
C ILE A 50 -18.14 16.14 10.16
N ALA A 51 -16.91 16.51 10.52
CA ALA A 51 -16.57 17.87 10.91
C ALA A 51 -16.78 18.87 9.77
N TYR A 52 -16.38 18.52 8.55
CA TYR A 52 -16.68 19.33 7.36
C TYR A 52 -18.18 19.46 7.08
N MET A 53 -18.97 18.43 7.41
CA MET A 53 -20.41 18.41 7.17
C MET A 53 -21.20 19.18 8.24
N LYS A 54 -20.77 19.15 9.51
CA LYS A 54 -21.55 19.67 10.65
C LYS A 54 -21.00 20.97 11.24
N LEU A 55 -19.68 21.09 11.37
CA LEU A 55 -19.06 22.14 12.17
C LEU A 55 -18.84 23.41 11.35
N ASN A 56 -19.00 24.54 12.03
CA ASN A 56 -18.74 25.85 11.46
C ASN A 56 -17.24 26.05 11.25
N GLU A 57 -16.91 26.61 10.10
CA GLU A 57 -15.56 27.00 9.77
C GLU A 57 -15.20 28.29 10.52
N GLU A 58 -14.17 28.23 11.36
CA GLU A 58 -13.65 29.40 12.06
C GLU A 58 -12.91 30.36 11.11
N ASP A 59 -12.99 31.66 11.42
CA ASP A 59 -12.23 32.70 10.71
C ASP A 59 -10.74 32.68 11.07
N GLU A 60 -10.41 32.40 12.33
CA GLU A 60 -9.05 32.30 12.84
C GLU A 60 -8.84 30.92 13.46
N PHE A 61 -7.77 30.22 13.05
CA PHE A 61 -7.50 28.87 13.51
C PHE A 61 -6.88 28.85 14.92
N ASP A 62 -7.60 28.31 15.90
CA ASP A 62 -7.12 28.04 17.26
C ASP A 62 -6.54 26.63 17.36
N TYR A 63 -5.20 26.55 17.41
CA TYR A 63 -4.44 25.31 17.60
C TYR A 63 -3.94 25.12 19.05
N ILE A 64 -4.46 25.90 20.01
CA ILE A 64 -4.15 25.69 21.42
C ILE A 64 -4.82 24.40 21.89
N PHE A 65 -4.08 23.58 22.65
CA PHE A 65 -4.61 22.37 23.26
C PHE A 65 -5.77 22.70 24.21
N ASP A 66 -6.90 22.06 23.96
CA ASP A 66 -8.13 22.17 24.73
C ASP A 66 -8.52 20.80 25.26
N HIS A 67 -8.42 20.63 26.58
CA HIS A 67 -8.64 19.35 27.23
C HIS A 67 -10.05 18.79 27.01
N ASN A 68 -11.07 19.66 26.97
CA ASN A 68 -12.46 19.21 26.80
C ASN A 68 -12.69 18.74 25.35
N VAL A 69 -12.16 19.49 24.38
CA VAL A 69 -12.23 19.11 22.96
C VAL A 69 -11.42 17.83 22.72
N TYR A 70 -10.25 17.70 23.36
CA TYR A 70 -9.44 16.49 23.27
C TYR A 70 -10.17 15.25 23.77
N LEU A 71 -10.78 15.29 24.97
CA LEU A 71 -11.53 14.15 25.51
C LEU A 71 -12.65 13.73 24.56
N GLN A 72 -13.43 14.70 24.06
CA GLN A 72 -14.48 14.40 23.08
C GLN A 72 -13.91 13.82 21.78
N ALA A 73 -12.80 14.36 21.27
CA ALA A 73 -12.14 13.86 20.08
C ALA A 73 -11.62 12.43 20.27
N PHE A 74 -11.04 12.12 21.43
CA PHE A 74 -10.54 10.80 21.78
C PHE A 74 -11.67 9.76 21.81
N ASP A 75 -12.78 10.06 22.50
CA ASP A 75 -13.97 9.20 22.55
C ASP A 75 -14.57 8.98 21.15
N MET A 76 -14.62 10.04 20.34
CA MET A 76 -15.10 9.95 18.96
C MET A 76 -14.18 9.14 18.05
N ILE A 77 -12.87 9.11 18.33
CA ILE A 77 -11.93 8.23 17.62
C ILE A 77 -12.17 6.77 18.00
N LEU A 78 -12.37 6.46 19.29
CA LEU A 78 -12.71 5.10 19.75
C LEU A 78 -14.03 4.62 19.14
N LEU A 79 -15.08 5.43 19.23
CA LEU A 79 -16.40 5.08 18.69
C LEU A 79 -16.36 4.88 17.16
N GLY A 80 -15.56 5.67 16.44
CA GLY A 80 -15.38 5.47 15.00
C GLY A 80 -14.56 4.23 14.65
N MET A 81 -13.67 3.78 15.54
CA MET A 81 -12.94 2.52 15.39
C MET A 81 -13.91 1.33 15.53
N GLU A 82 -14.76 1.33 16.56
CA GLU A 82 -15.82 0.33 16.76
C GLU A 82 -16.80 0.30 15.57
N TYR A 83 -17.25 1.48 15.13
CA TYR A 83 -18.10 1.59 13.95
C TYR A 83 -17.42 1.04 12.70
N SER A 84 -16.12 1.29 12.51
CA SER A 84 -15.35 0.72 11.40
C SER A 84 -15.33 -0.82 11.44
N MET A 85 -15.16 -1.42 12.61
CA MET A 85 -15.17 -2.87 12.76
C MET A 85 -16.54 -3.46 12.38
N LEU A 86 -17.63 -2.81 12.77
CA LEU A 86 -18.98 -3.21 12.36
C LEU A 86 -19.17 -3.06 10.84
N CYS A 87 -18.66 -1.97 10.26
CA CYS A 87 -18.73 -1.72 8.82
C CYS A 87 -18.03 -2.79 7.97
N ASP A 88 -17.03 -3.49 8.49
CA ASP A 88 -16.36 -4.58 7.76
C ASP A 88 -17.27 -5.82 7.61
N VAL A 89 -18.21 -6.03 8.53
CA VAL A 89 -19.07 -7.22 8.56
C VAL A 89 -20.22 -7.11 7.55
N PHE A 90 -20.85 -5.94 7.43
CA PHE A 90 -22.04 -5.78 6.58
C PHE A 90 -21.83 -6.13 5.10
N PRO A 91 -20.71 -5.75 4.44
CA PRO A 91 -20.44 -6.19 3.09
C PRO A 91 -20.34 -7.71 2.93
N LEU A 92 -19.83 -8.41 3.95
CA LEU A 92 -19.72 -9.87 3.98
C LEU A 92 -21.10 -10.52 4.09
N LEU A 93 -21.96 -10.00 4.97
CA LEU A 93 -23.36 -10.43 5.08
C LEU A 93 -24.13 -10.24 3.78
N HIS A 94 -23.98 -9.09 3.13
CA HIS A 94 -24.61 -8.82 1.82
C HIS A 94 -24.06 -9.70 0.68
N SER A 95 -22.99 -10.43 0.95
CA SER A 95 -22.28 -11.24 -0.03
C SER A 95 -22.42 -12.73 0.20
N ASP A 96 -23.23 -13.13 1.18
CA ASP A 96 -23.39 -14.51 1.64
C ASP A 96 -22.07 -15.14 2.11
N GLU A 97 -21.05 -14.32 2.45
CA GLU A 97 -19.76 -14.78 2.99
C GLU A 97 -19.73 -14.73 4.53
N ALA A 98 -20.84 -14.32 5.13
CA ALA A 98 -21.06 -14.37 6.57
C ALA A 98 -22.55 -14.58 6.87
N VAL A 99 -22.85 -15.20 8.00
CA VAL A 99 -24.20 -15.39 8.52
C VAL A 99 -24.32 -14.67 9.86
N MET A 100 -25.40 -13.90 10.01
CA MET A 100 -25.73 -13.22 11.26
C MET A 100 -26.77 -14.05 12.03
N SER A 101 -26.54 -14.23 13.33
CA SER A 101 -27.52 -14.78 14.26
C SER A 101 -27.79 -13.79 15.38
N ILE A 102 -29.07 -13.64 15.75
CA ILE A 102 -29.51 -12.70 16.78
C ILE A 102 -30.15 -13.50 17.92
N LYS A 103 -29.70 -13.26 19.14
CA LYS A 103 -30.25 -13.84 20.36
C LYS A 103 -30.44 -12.72 21.37
N ASP A 104 -31.70 -12.37 21.64
CA ASP A 104 -32.04 -11.21 22.48
C ASP A 104 -31.36 -9.92 21.94
N ASN A 105 -30.43 -9.34 22.70
CA ASN A 105 -29.66 -8.16 22.28
C ASN A 105 -28.27 -8.51 21.73
N ASP A 106 -27.90 -9.78 21.72
CA ASP A 106 -26.59 -10.26 21.28
C ASP A 106 -26.64 -10.64 19.78
N ILE A 107 -25.67 -10.15 19.02
CA ILE A 107 -25.53 -10.40 17.59
C ILE A 107 -24.19 -11.10 17.34
N TYR A 108 -24.26 -12.31 16.76
CA TYR A 108 -23.11 -13.14 16.45
C TYR A 108 -22.96 -13.30 14.94
N PHE A 109 -21.71 -13.44 14.49
CA PHE A 109 -21.38 -13.64 13.09
C PHE A 109 -20.57 -14.91 12.90
N ASP A 110 -20.96 -15.70 11.91
CA ASP A 110 -20.19 -16.83 11.41
C ASP A 110 -19.67 -16.47 10.02
N PHE A 111 -18.36 -16.57 9.79
CA PHE A 111 -17.70 -16.11 8.57
C PHE A 111 -17.23 -17.30 7.75
N GLU A 112 -17.41 -17.26 6.43
CA GLU A 112 -16.76 -18.22 5.54
C GLU A 112 -15.24 -18.11 5.65
N GLU A 113 -14.56 -19.26 5.55
CA GLU A 113 -13.10 -19.29 5.53
C GLU A 113 -12.58 -18.76 4.19
N MET A 114 -11.87 -17.63 4.25
CA MET A 114 -11.33 -16.94 3.10
C MET A 114 -9.81 -17.20 3.01
N PRO A 115 -9.31 -17.91 1.98
CA PRO A 115 -7.94 -18.42 1.96
C PRO A 115 -6.84 -17.35 2.05
N LYS A 116 -7.13 -16.12 1.59
CA LYS A 116 -6.15 -15.02 1.49
C LYS A 116 -6.57 -13.79 2.31
N ARG A 117 -7.44 -13.95 3.32
CA ARG A 117 -8.00 -12.81 4.08
C ARG A 117 -6.95 -11.88 4.70
N HIS A 118 -5.80 -12.43 5.09
CA HIS A 118 -4.71 -11.69 5.72
C HIS A 118 -3.61 -11.21 4.77
N TYR A 119 -3.65 -11.58 3.49
CA TYR A 119 -2.55 -11.30 2.55
C TYR A 119 -2.18 -9.82 2.51
N LYS A 120 -3.19 -8.96 2.32
CA LYS A 120 -2.98 -7.50 2.28
C LYS A 120 -2.35 -6.99 3.57
N PHE A 121 -2.86 -7.41 4.73
CA PHE A 121 -2.32 -7.00 6.01
C PHE A 121 -0.85 -7.42 6.16
N ILE A 122 -0.51 -8.67 5.86
CA ILE A 122 0.86 -9.19 5.98
C ILE A 122 1.82 -8.42 5.08
N ASN A 123 1.42 -8.18 3.82
CA ASN A 123 2.22 -7.42 2.86
C ASN A 123 2.45 -5.98 3.35
N ASP A 124 1.39 -5.28 3.75
CA ASP A 124 1.48 -3.91 4.26
C ASP A 124 2.27 -3.84 5.57
N PHE A 125 2.09 -4.82 6.46
CA PHE A 125 2.81 -4.95 7.73
C PHE A 125 4.32 -5.09 7.46
N SER A 126 4.67 -5.98 6.56
CA SER A 126 6.04 -6.31 6.19
C SER A 126 6.78 -5.07 5.66
N MET A 127 6.18 -4.37 4.71
CA MET A 127 6.75 -3.15 4.13
C MET A 127 6.88 -2.03 5.17
N ARG A 128 5.82 -1.73 5.91
CA ARG A 128 5.78 -0.58 6.81
C ARG A 128 6.63 -0.77 8.06
N LYS A 129 6.68 -1.99 8.62
CA LYS A 129 7.55 -2.32 9.75
C LYS A 129 9.02 -2.27 9.36
N LEU A 130 9.37 -2.77 8.16
CA LEU A 130 10.72 -2.69 7.60
C LEU A 130 11.17 -1.23 7.45
N LEU A 131 10.31 -0.37 6.89
CA LEU A 131 10.58 1.08 6.78
C LEU A 131 10.83 1.69 8.16
N SER A 132 9.96 1.45 9.14
CA SER A 132 10.11 1.99 10.49
C SER A 132 11.45 1.58 11.12
N TYR A 133 11.85 0.31 11.03
CA TYR A 133 13.14 -0.14 11.55
C TYR A 133 14.32 0.48 10.80
N THR A 134 14.21 0.61 9.48
CA THR A 134 15.25 1.23 8.65
C THR A 134 15.49 2.68 9.07
N LEU A 135 14.42 3.46 9.27
CA LEU A 135 14.49 4.84 9.74
C LEU A 135 15.06 4.93 11.17
N GLN A 136 14.65 4.05 12.09
CA GLN A 136 15.19 4.02 13.46
C GLN A 136 16.69 3.71 13.49
N MET A 137 17.14 2.72 12.70
CA MET A 137 18.56 2.35 12.62
C MET A 137 19.39 3.46 11.97
N ALA A 138 18.89 4.09 10.91
CA ALA A 138 19.53 5.23 10.28
C ALA A 138 19.65 6.43 11.23
N ASN A 139 18.60 6.70 12.02
CA ASN A 139 18.60 7.76 13.01
C ASN A 139 19.70 7.52 14.07
N GLY A 140 19.71 6.36 14.73
CA GLY A 140 20.74 6.04 15.73
C GLY A 140 22.17 6.03 15.18
N ARG A 141 22.37 5.78 13.89
CA ARG A 141 23.69 5.94 13.23
C ARG A 141 24.07 7.40 13.05
N CYS A 142 23.12 8.26 12.69
CA CYS A 142 23.36 9.69 12.53
C CYS A 142 23.65 10.36 13.89
N GLU A 143 22.94 9.96 14.96
CA GLU A 143 23.23 10.43 16.32
C GLU A 143 24.66 10.07 16.76
N LYS A 144 25.12 8.85 16.48
CA LYS A 144 26.51 8.42 16.77
C LYS A 144 27.56 9.22 15.99
N LYS A 145 27.19 9.81 14.85
CA LYS A 145 28.05 10.70 14.05
C LYS A 145 27.92 12.17 14.46
N SER A 146 27.11 12.47 15.47
CA SER A 146 26.87 13.83 15.97
C SER A 146 26.33 14.79 14.92
N TYR A 147 25.52 14.28 13.98
CA TYR A 147 24.75 15.12 13.05
C TYR A 147 23.68 15.92 13.80
N ASP A 148 23.38 17.11 13.32
CA ASP A 148 22.30 17.92 13.88
C ASP A 148 20.91 17.40 13.46
N ASP A 149 19.85 17.94 14.09
CA ASP A 149 18.47 17.48 13.86
C ASP A 149 17.99 17.63 12.42
N GLU A 150 18.46 18.67 11.72
CA GLU A 150 18.06 18.95 10.35
C GLU A 150 18.82 18.03 9.38
N GLU A 151 20.11 17.82 9.61
CA GLU A 151 20.92 16.85 8.87
C GLU A 151 20.36 15.42 9.00
N ILE A 152 19.94 15.04 10.21
CA ILE A 152 19.26 13.77 10.46
C ILE A 152 17.97 13.70 9.64
N ALA A 153 17.10 14.71 9.74
CA ALA A 153 15.82 14.71 9.04
C ALA A 153 15.98 14.63 7.52
N MET A 154 16.95 15.34 6.94
CA MET A 154 17.28 15.29 5.51
C MET A 154 17.74 13.89 5.08
N LYS A 155 18.60 13.23 5.86
CA LYS A 155 19.07 11.86 5.56
C LYS A 155 17.95 10.83 5.68
N LEU A 156 17.05 11.00 6.64
CA LEU A 156 15.88 10.13 6.78
C LEU A 156 14.88 10.33 5.64
N ALA A 157 14.66 11.58 5.21
CA ALA A 157 13.77 11.90 4.09
C ALA A 157 14.30 11.30 2.78
N ASP A 158 15.61 11.43 2.54
CA ASP A 158 16.29 10.80 1.40
C ASP A 158 16.12 9.28 1.42
N LEU A 159 16.38 8.64 2.56
CA LEU A 159 16.22 7.19 2.73
C LEU A 159 14.77 6.73 2.49
N TYR A 160 13.79 7.50 2.96
CA TYR A 160 12.37 7.22 2.77
C TYR A 160 11.95 7.25 1.31
N MET A 161 12.40 8.26 0.56
CA MET A 161 12.07 8.36 -0.87
C MET A 161 12.64 7.19 -1.66
N HIS A 162 13.87 6.76 -1.33
CA HIS A 162 14.50 5.60 -1.96
C HIS A 162 13.85 4.27 -1.57
N PHE A 163 13.25 4.17 -0.39
CA PHE A 163 12.60 2.94 0.07
C PHE A 163 11.38 2.57 -0.79
N TRP A 164 10.56 3.55 -1.19
CA TRP A 164 9.29 3.28 -1.87
C TRP A 164 9.40 3.10 -3.39
N ASN A 165 10.31 3.82 -4.06
CA ASN A 165 10.54 3.88 -5.51
C ASN A 165 9.59 3.03 -6.41
N GLU A 166 8.39 3.55 -6.69
CA GLU A 166 7.33 2.82 -7.41
C GLU A 166 7.39 2.96 -8.94
N ASN A 167 8.50 3.48 -9.48
CA ASN A 167 8.73 3.65 -10.93
C ASN A 167 7.63 4.43 -11.67
N MET A 168 7.03 5.44 -11.03
CA MET A 168 6.15 6.40 -11.70
C MET A 168 6.94 7.26 -12.70
N LEU A 169 6.36 7.52 -13.88
CA LEU A 169 7.03 8.28 -14.94
C LEU A 169 6.63 9.76 -14.88
N PRO A 170 7.45 10.69 -15.40
CA PRO A 170 7.12 12.11 -15.43
C PRO A 170 5.76 12.43 -16.05
N SER A 171 5.37 11.70 -17.11
CA SER A 171 4.07 11.86 -17.79
C SER A 171 2.86 11.44 -16.95
N ASP A 172 3.05 10.73 -15.84
CA ASP A 172 1.94 10.28 -14.98
C ASP A 172 1.40 11.43 -14.11
N TYR A 173 2.15 12.53 -13.99
CA TYR A 173 1.82 13.66 -13.12
C TYR A 173 1.03 14.79 -13.80
N GLU A 174 0.89 14.79 -15.14
CA GLU A 174 0.17 15.82 -15.91
C GLU A 174 -1.17 16.21 -15.26
N PRO A 175 -1.67 17.45 -15.30
CA PRO A 175 -1.13 18.57 -16.07
C PRO A 175 0.07 19.27 -15.41
N TYR A 176 0.26 19.09 -14.10
CA TYR A 176 1.47 19.52 -13.41
C TYR A 176 2.59 18.49 -13.61
N THR A 177 3.81 18.85 -13.24
CA THR A 177 4.97 17.97 -13.39
C THR A 177 5.18 17.09 -12.16
N GLY A 178 5.96 16.02 -12.30
CA GLY A 178 6.44 15.27 -11.13
C GLY A 178 7.28 16.12 -10.17
N MET A 179 7.83 17.26 -10.62
CA MET A 179 8.55 18.19 -9.76
C MET A 179 7.59 19.01 -8.87
N ASP A 180 6.39 19.34 -9.36
CA ASP A 180 5.36 20.05 -8.59
C ASP A 180 4.86 19.18 -7.44
N TRP A 181 4.40 17.96 -7.76
CA TRP A 181 3.96 16.98 -6.78
C TRP A 181 5.11 16.59 -5.83
N GLY A 182 6.26 16.24 -6.39
CA GLY A 182 7.42 15.77 -5.66
C GLY A 182 7.99 16.82 -4.70
N GLY A 183 8.03 18.10 -5.08
CA GLY A 183 8.53 19.17 -4.21
C GLY A 183 7.65 19.41 -2.99
N ILE A 184 6.32 19.44 -3.17
CA ILE A 184 5.34 19.56 -2.07
C ILE A 184 5.44 18.35 -1.15
N SER A 185 5.44 17.15 -1.74
CA SER A 185 5.53 15.90 -1.00
C SER A 185 6.85 15.79 -0.20
N PHE A 186 7.98 16.15 -0.81
CA PHE A 186 9.29 16.11 -0.15
C PHE A 186 9.35 17.07 1.04
N PHE A 187 8.78 18.28 0.92
CA PHE A 187 8.68 19.20 2.04
C PHE A 187 7.94 18.57 3.23
N LEU A 188 6.81 17.90 2.97
CA LEU A 188 5.99 17.26 3.99
C LEU A 188 6.69 16.05 4.62
N ILE A 189 7.39 15.25 3.82
CA ILE A 189 8.20 14.14 4.33
C ILE A 189 9.31 14.68 5.22
N LEU A 190 10.06 15.69 4.78
CA LEU A 190 11.10 16.31 5.60
C LEU A 190 10.50 16.84 6.92
N ALA A 191 9.36 17.52 6.84
CA ALA A 191 8.63 17.97 8.02
C ALA A 191 8.22 16.82 8.94
N ALA A 192 7.74 15.70 8.39
CA ALA A 192 7.39 14.50 9.15
C ALA A 192 8.63 13.83 9.77
N MET A 193 9.75 13.77 9.05
CA MET A 193 11.01 13.20 9.53
C MET A 193 11.61 13.97 10.70
N ARG A 194 11.46 15.30 10.73
CA ARG A 194 11.81 16.10 11.92
C ARG A 194 11.02 15.66 13.15
N ARG A 195 9.75 15.27 12.99
CA ARG A 195 8.90 14.77 14.10
C ARG A 195 9.26 13.35 14.47
N PHE A 196 9.46 12.49 13.49
CA PHE A 196 9.96 11.12 13.71
C PHE A 196 11.29 11.12 14.47
N ASN A 197 12.22 12.02 14.14
CA ASN A 197 13.48 12.17 14.86
C ASN A 197 13.26 12.55 16.35
N LYS A 198 12.36 13.50 16.62
CA LYS A 198 12.00 13.85 18.01
C LYS A 198 11.40 12.67 18.76
N LEU A 199 10.53 11.89 18.11
CA LEU A 199 9.92 10.71 18.70
C LEU A 199 10.96 9.63 19.01
N TYR A 200 11.87 9.38 18.07
CA TYR A 200 12.99 8.46 18.25
C TYR A 200 13.87 8.86 19.45
N LYS A 201 14.23 10.14 19.58
CA LYS A 201 15.01 10.69 20.70
C LYS A 201 14.34 10.56 22.07
N LYS A 202 13.02 10.34 22.07
CA LYS A 202 12.22 10.09 23.26
C LYS A 202 11.89 8.61 23.43
N ASP A 203 12.55 7.71 22.70
CA ASP A 203 12.27 6.27 22.74
C ASP A 203 10.79 5.96 22.51
N PHE A 204 10.17 6.70 21.59
CA PHE A 204 8.73 6.61 21.29
C PHE A 204 7.80 6.90 22.48
N ASP A 205 8.29 7.56 23.53
CA ASP A 205 7.46 8.09 24.62
C ASP A 205 6.76 9.38 24.18
N ILE A 206 5.53 9.23 23.67
CA ILE A 206 4.70 10.35 23.21
C ILE A 206 4.25 11.26 24.35
N VAL A 207 4.07 10.72 25.56
CA VAL A 207 3.65 11.48 26.74
C VAL A 207 4.74 12.49 27.12
N SER A 208 6.00 12.06 27.12
CA SER A 208 7.13 12.98 27.36
C SER A 208 7.35 13.99 26.23
N LEU A 209 7.00 13.62 25.00
CA LEU A 209 7.20 14.46 23.83
C LEU A 209 6.12 15.53 23.67
N ASP A 210 4.89 15.26 24.11
CA ASP A 210 3.65 15.98 23.77
C ASP A 210 3.25 15.78 22.29
N SER A 211 2.05 15.24 22.03
CA SER A 211 1.55 14.93 20.69
C SER A 211 1.43 16.15 19.78
N GLN A 212 1.30 17.36 20.35
CA GLN A 212 1.36 18.59 19.55
C GLN A 212 2.71 18.73 18.82
N LYS A 213 3.81 18.20 19.39
CA LYS A 213 5.12 18.21 18.75
C LYS A 213 5.24 17.23 17.58
N MET A 214 4.33 16.26 17.48
CA MET A 214 4.22 15.31 16.37
C MET A 214 3.38 15.83 15.21
N MET A 215 2.58 16.87 15.43
CA MET A 215 1.83 17.52 14.36
C MET A 215 2.76 18.33 13.44
N ILE A 216 2.48 18.25 12.14
CA ILE A 216 2.98 19.22 11.17
C ILE A 216 2.00 20.38 11.19
N LEU A 217 2.47 21.57 11.55
CA LEU A 217 1.68 22.80 11.56
C LEU A 217 2.49 23.90 10.87
N MET A 218 1.90 24.50 9.84
CA MET A 218 2.48 25.58 9.07
C MET A 218 1.58 26.80 9.15
N SER A 219 2.14 27.94 9.55
CA SER A 219 1.49 29.24 9.40
C SER A 219 1.38 29.63 7.93
N PRO A 220 0.56 30.63 7.56
CA PRO A 220 0.47 31.11 6.18
C PRO A 220 1.83 31.49 5.58
N ASN A 221 2.73 32.06 6.40
CA ASN A 221 4.11 32.34 5.99
C ASN A 221 4.95 31.06 5.80
N GLY A 222 4.71 30.03 6.62
CA GLY A 222 5.30 28.71 6.45
C GLY A 222 4.83 28.02 5.16
N VAL A 223 3.53 28.11 4.84
CA VAL A 223 2.96 27.58 3.59
C VAL A 223 3.62 28.23 2.37
N ARG A 224 3.89 29.54 2.40
CA ARG A 224 4.64 30.22 1.33
C ARG A 224 6.06 29.70 1.15
N LYS A 225 6.71 29.19 2.22
CA LYS A 225 8.05 28.61 2.10
C LYS A 225 8.05 27.25 1.41
N MET A 226 6.96 26.50 1.47
CA MET A 226 6.84 25.22 0.76
C MET A 226 7.03 25.38 -0.75
N ARG A 227 6.60 26.51 -1.32
CA ARG A 227 6.81 26.87 -2.73
C ARG A 227 8.28 26.81 -3.15
N THR A 228 9.21 27.11 -2.24
CA THR A 228 10.67 27.11 -2.50
C THR A 228 11.25 25.72 -2.70
N PHE A 229 10.50 24.66 -2.35
CA PHE A 229 10.89 23.25 -2.58
C PHE A 229 10.41 22.72 -3.94
N VAL A 230 9.65 23.52 -4.68
CA VAL A 230 9.12 23.15 -6.00
C VAL A 230 9.95 23.85 -7.08
N PRO A 231 10.73 23.11 -7.89
CA PRO A 231 11.59 23.69 -8.93
C PRO A 231 10.84 24.36 -10.09
N SER A 232 9.61 23.94 -10.35
CA SER A 232 8.77 24.54 -11.40
C SER A 232 8.52 26.02 -11.11
N GLU A 233 8.49 26.86 -12.14
CA GLU A 233 8.14 28.29 -12.04
C GLU A 233 6.65 28.56 -12.31
N ASP A 234 5.86 27.52 -12.59
CA ASP A 234 4.43 27.62 -12.87
C ASP A 234 3.60 27.58 -11.57
N ASP A 235 3.15 28.75 -11.11
CA ASP A 235 2.38 28.88 -9.88
C ASP A 235 0.97 28.28 -9.97
N ASP A 236 0.36 28.24 -11.16
CA ASP A 236 -0.97 27.63 -11.35
C ASP A 236 -0.87 26.11 -11.19
N MET A 237 0.20 25.51 -11.73
CA MET A 237 0.48 24.07 -11.57
C MET A 237 0.85 23.72 -10.14
N TYR A 238 1.63 24.56 -9.47
CA TYR A 238 1.93 24.41 -8.05
C TYR A 238 0.66 24.43 -7.19
N GLU A 239 -0.22 25.41 -7.37
CA GLU A 239 -1.46 25.50 -6.59
C GLU A 239 -2.40 24.32 -6.88
N LEU A 240 -2.43 23.83 -8.12
CA LEU A 240 -3.20 22.63 -8.47
C LEU A 240 -2.63 21.39 -7.78
N ALA A 241 -1.31 21.21 -7.76
CA ALA A 241 -0.66 20.11 -7.08
C ALA A 241 -0.88 20.18 -5.55
N LEU A 242 -0.77 21.38 -4.96
CA LEU A 242 -1.06 21.60 -3.54
C LEU A 242 -2.52 21.28 -3.21
N LYS A 243 -3.45 21.71 -4.06
CA LYS A 243 -4.87 21.42 -3.88
C LYS A 243 -5.16 19.92 -3.87
N ASP A 244 -4.45 19.13 -4.69
CA ASP A 244 -4.59 17.68 -4.73
C ASP A 244 -4.06 16.99 -3.45
N HIS A 245 -3.19 17.63 -2.67
CA HIS A 245 -2.76 17.14 -1.35
C HIS A 245 -3.73 17.52 -0.21
N VAL A 246 -4.63 18.47 -0.44
CA VAL A 246 -5.57 18.98 0.57
C VAL A 246 -6.85 18.16 0.58
N TYR A 247 -7.19 17.60 1.74
CA TYR A 247 -8.43 16.87 1.94
C TYR A 247 -9.63 17.74 1.57
N GLN A 248 -10.49 17.21 0.72
CA GLN A 248 -11.76 17.83 0.35
C GLN A 248 -12.89 16.80 0.51
N PRO A 249 -13.92 17.08 1.32
CA PRO A 249 -15.05 16.18 1.48
C PRO A 249 -15.76 15.97 0.14
N LYS A 250 -16.28 14.76 -0.07
CA LYS A 250 -16.94 14.38 -1.32
C LYS A 250 -18.33 13.83 -1.12
N GLY A 251 -19.25 14.33 -1.94
CA GLY A 251 -20.67 14.01 -1.83
C GLY A 251 -21.33 14.73 -0.65
N LYS A 252 -22.64 14.50 -0.49
CA LYS A 252 -23.45 15.08 0.58
C LYS A 252 -23.80 14.09 1.70
N GLY A 253 -23.34 12.85 1.59
CA GLY A 253 -23.62 11.79 2.57
C GLY A 253 -22.66 11.84 3.76
N LEU A 254 -23.03 11.14 4.83
CA LEU A 254 -22.21 11.03 6.05
C LEU A 254 -21.04 10.04 5.92
N PHE A 255 -21.06 9.17 4.92
CA PHE A 255 -19.96 8.25 4.66
C PHE A 255 -18.87 8.93 3.82
N PRO A 256 -17.60 8.91 4.25
CA PRO A 256 -16.51 9.58 3.55
C PRO A 256 -16.19 8.90 2.22
N LYS A 257 -16.20 9.67 1.13
CA LYS A 257 -15.73 9.22 -0.20
C LYS A 257 -14.30 9.63 -0.50
N ALA A 258 -13.79 10.65 0.19
CA ALA A 258 -12.38 11.03 0.19
C ALA A 258 -11.68 10.39 1.39
N ASN A 259 -10.35 10.32 1.34
CA ASN A 259 -9.55 9.76 2.44
C ASN A 259 -8.35 10.66 2.75
N ILE A 260 -8.18 10.97 4.03
CA ILE A 260 -7.02 11.69 4.57
C ILE A 260 -5.69 10.95 4.31
N THR A 261 -5.70 9.65 4.04
CA THR A 261 -4.46 8.94 3.65
C THR A 261 -3.95 9.36 2.28
N ASP A 262 -4.87 9.74 1.39
CA ASP A 262 -4.56 10.04 0.00
C ASP A 262 -4.37 11.56 -0.21
N ALA A 263 -4.96 12.37 0.68
CA ALA A 263 -4.82 13.82 0.74
C ALA A 263 -4.68 14.27 2.22
N PRO A 264 -3.47 14.18 2.81
CA PRO A 264 -3.28 14.31 4.26
C PRO A 264 -3.30 15.74 4.80
N LEU A 265 -3.35 16.76 3.93
CA LEU A 265 -3.32 18.14 4.37
C LEU A 265 -4.71 18.66 4.72
N ILE A 266 -4.82 19.30 5.88
CA ILE A 266 -5.96 20.13 6.23
C ILE A 266 -5.55 21.59 6.07
N ARG A 267 -6.26 22.32 5.20
CA ARG A 267 -6.06 23.76 4.98
C ARG A 267 -7.19 24.54 5.63
N THR A 268 -6.82 25.52 6.46
CA THR A 268 -7.75 26.41 7.15
C THR A 268 -8.06 27.65 6.30
N LYS A 269 -9.12 28.37 6.69
CA LYS A 269 -9.58 29.59 6.01
C LYS A 269 -8.53 30.71 6.02
N ASP A 270 -7.88 30.93 7.16
CA ASP A 270 -6.80 31.90 7.36
C ASP A 270 -5.44 31.45 6.79
N GLY A 271 -5.39 30.28 6.16
CA GLY A 271 -4.24 29.82 5.36
C GLY A 271 -3.20 29.01 6.12
N TYR A 272 -3.51 28.53 7.33
CA TYR A 272 -2.70 27.49 7.96
C TYR A 272 -2.88 26.15 7.22
N ILE A 273 -1.84 25.32 7.29
CA ILE A 273 -1.91 23.92 6.89
C ILE A 273 -1.40 23.06 8.04
N PHE A 274 -2.14 22.01 8.37
CA PHE A 274 -1.66 20.99 9.29
C PHE A 274 -1.89 19.58 8.76
N ALA A 275 -1.05 18.65 9.21
CA ALA A 275 -1.09 17.24 8.83
C ALA A 275 -0.51 16.36 9.93
N ASN A 276 -0.96 15.11 9.96
CA ASN A 276 -0.46 14.09 10.87
C ASN A 276 0.79 13.43 10.29
N SER A 277 1.92 13.51 11.01
CA SER A 277 3.19 12.97 10.53
C SER A 277 3.20 11.45 10.36
N LEU A 278 2.46 10.71 11.21
CA LEU A 278 2.35 9.25 11.07
C LEU A 278 1.56 8.88 9.83
N VAL A 279 0.51 9.63 9.52
CA VAL A 279 -0.31 9.42 8.32
C VAL A 279 0.51 9.63 7.05
N VAL A 280 1.37 10.66 7.04
CA VAL A 280 2.28 10.97 5.92
C VAL A 280 3.33 9.86 5.71
N LEU A 281 3.85 9.26 6.78
CA LEU A 281 4.99 8.35 6.72
C LEU A 281 4.64 6.86 6.58
N PHE A 282 3.53 6.41 7.16
CA PHE A 282 3.33 4.97 7.42
C PHE A 282 2.03 4.38 6.86
N ASN A 283 1.32 5.05 5.95
CA ASN A 283 0.15 4.44 5.31
C ASN A 283 0.48 3.78 3.98
N ASP A 284 0.93 4.58 3.02
CA ASP A 284 1.29 4.18 1.66
C ASP A 284 2.43 5.08 1.17
N SER A 285 3.11 4.73 0.09
CA SER A 285 4.02 5.65 -0.61
C SER A 285 3.27 6.88 -1.16
N LEU A 286 4.00 7.94 -1.49
CA LEU A 286 3.41 9.12 -2.12
C LEU A 286 2.77 8.81 -3.47
N GLU A 287 3.41 7.94 -4.26
CA GLU A 287 2.91 7.53 -5.57
C GLU A 287 1.60 6.75 -5.44
N THR A 288 1.52 5.82 -4.48
CA THR A 288 0.28 5.10 -4.21
C THR A 288 -0.80 6.01 -3.64
N GLN A 289 -0.47 6.94 -2.74
CA GLN A 289 -1.40 7.96 -2.23
C GLN A 289 -1.97 8.80 -3.38
N PHE A 290 -1.11 9.29 -4.28
CA PHE A 290 -1.50 10.02 -5.48
C PHE A 290 -2.48 9.21 -6.35
N LEU A 291 -2.13 7.95 -6.65
CA LEU A 291 -2.98 7.08 -7.48
C LEU A 291 -4.33 6.78 -6.82
N ASN A 292 -4.33 6.55 -5.51
CA ASN A 292 -5.56 6.35 -4.73
C ASN A 292 -6.44 7.60 -4.74
N TYR A 293 -5.84 8.78 -4.55
CA TYR A 293 -6.54 10.05 -4.64
C TYR A 293 -7.16 10.23 -6.03
N LEU A 294 -6.39 10.04 -7.10
CA LEU A 294 -6.89 10.14 -8.47
C LEU A 294 -8.05 9.17 -8.73
N ARG A 295 -7.93 7.92 -8.26
CA ARG A 295 -8.97 6.89 -8.37
C ARG A 295 -10.26 7.35 -7.68
N ARG A 296 -10.19 7.80 -6.42
CA ARG A 296 -11.37 8.30 -5.67
C ARG A 296 -11.93 9.62 -6.22
N CYS A 297 -11.17 10.27 -7.08
CA CYS A 297 -11.62 11.45 -7.83
C CYS A 297 -12.25 11.16 -9.17
N ASP A 298 -12.42 9.89 -9.54
CA ASP A 298 -12.81 9.49 -10.89
C ASP A 298 -11.98 10.25 -11.93
N ASN A 299 -10.71 10.52 -11.60
CA ASN A 299 -9.87 11.38 -12.41
C ASN A 299 -9.41 10.57 -13.63
N PRO A 300 -9.62 11.07 -14.87
CA PRO A 300 -9.25 10.36 -16.09
C PRO A 300 -7.76 9.97 -16.17
N ARG A 301 -6.90 10.62 -15.37
CA ARG A 301 -5.47 10.28 -15.24
C ARG A 301 -5.25 8.88 -14.70
N TYR A 302 -6.05 8.43 -13.73
CA TYR A 302 -5.90 7.13 -13.10
C TYR A 302 -5.96 5.98 -14.14
N LEU A 303 -6.95 6.02 -15.04
CA LEU A 303 -7.11 4.99 -16.08
C LEU A 303 -5.89 4.94 -17.02
N ARG A 304 -5.37 6.09 -17.43
CA ARG A 304 -4.17 6.18 -18.28
C ARG A 304 -2.94 5.56 -17.62
N ILE A 305 -2.74 5.78 -16.33
CA ILE A 305 -1.61 5.22 -15.59
C ILE A 305 -1.80 3.70 -15.41
N LYS A 306 -3.02 3.28 -15.05
CA LYS A 306 -3.39 1.88 -14.86
C LYS A 306 -3.10 1.02 -16.11
N ASP A 307 -3.43 1.52 -17.30
CA ASP A 307 -3.25 0.78 -18.54
C ASP A 307 -1.77 0.58 -18.92
N LYS A 308 -0.89 1.52 -18.55
CA LYS A 308 0.56 1.46 -18.83
C LYS A 308 1.34 0.49 -17.94
N ILE A 309 0.75 -0.07 -16.88
CA ILE A 309 1.49 -0.92 -15.92
C ILE A 309 2.01 -2.20 -16.58
N LYS A 310 1.17 -2.86 -17.39
CA LYS A 310 1.59 -4.06 -18.13
C LYS A 310 2.77 -3.74 -19.06
N GLU A 311 2.70 -2.59 -19.74
CA GLU A 311 3.73 -2.11 -20.67
C GLU A 311 5.07 -1.83 -19.97
N ARG A 312 5.05 -1.51 -18.67
CA ARG A 312 6.25 -1.23 -17.87
C ARG A 312 6.86 -2.50 -17.28
N VAL A 313 6.03 -3.42 -16.82
CA VAL A 313 6.51 -4.57 -16.04
C VAL A 313 7.08 -5.69 -16.91
N ILE A 314 6.48 -5.94 -18.08
CA ILE A 314 6.94 -6.99 -19.00
C ILE A 314 8.40 -6.74 -19.44
N PRO A 315 8.79 -5.54 -19.92
CA PRO A 315 10.18 -5.26 -20.27
C PRO A 315 11.17 -5.45 -19.11
N LEU A 316 10.77 -5.10 -17.88
CA LEU A 316 11.62 -5.28 -16.70
C LEU A 316 11.86 -6.76 -16.40
N ILE A 317 10.81 -7.58 -16.44
CA ILE A 317 10.94 -9.05 -16.30
C ILE A 317 11.88 -9.60 -17.38
N GLN A 318 11.72 -9.17 -18.63
CA GLN A 318 12.56 -9.63 -19.74
C GLN A 318 14.04 -9.30 -19.51
N GLU A 319 14.36 -8.07 -19.09
CA GLU A 319 15.75 -7.68 -18.85
C GLU A 319 16.34 -8.35 -17.61
N MET A 320 15.56 -8.58 -16.54
CA MET A 320 16.03 -9.34 -15.37
C MET A 320 16.37 -10.79 -15.74
N VAL A 321 15.48 -11.43 -16.49
CA VAL A 321 15.67 -12.82 -16.96
C VAL A 321 16.86 -12.90 -17.90
N LYS A 322 16.98 -11.97 -18.86
CA LYS A 322 18.10 -11.93 -19.81
C LYS A 322 19.44 -11.67 -19.13
N TYR A 323 19.46 -10.82 -18.11
CA TYR A 323 20.67 -10.55 -17.33
C TYR A 323 21.11 -11.81 -16.59
N LYS A 324 20.15 -12.47 -15.94
CA LYS A 324 20.44 -13.61 -15.08
C LYS A 324 20.68 -14.91 -15.85
N PHE A 325 20.00 -15.09 -16.97
CA PHE A 325 20.00 -16.33 -17.74
C PHE A 325 20.26 -16.02 -19.22
N SER A 326 21.47 -16.30 -19.69
CA SER A 326 21.87 -16.03 -21.07
C SER A 326 21.21 -16.95 -22.11
N ASN A 327 20.60 -18.05 -21.66
CA ASN A 327 20.01 -19.12 -22.48
C ASN A 327 18.48 -19.06 -22.56
N ILE A 328 17.85 -18.05 -21.96
CA ILE A 328 16.39 -17.93 -21.96
C ILE A 328 15.91 -16.99 -23.06
N GLN A 329 14.93 -17.46 -23.82
CA GLN A 329 14.23 -16.68 -24.81
C GLN A 329 12.89 -16.20 -24.27
N SER A 330 12.60 -14.90 -24.41
CA SER A 330 11.32 -14.29 -24.03
C SER A 330 10.42 -14.05 -25.24
N ILE A 331 9.13 -14.37 -25.12
CA ILE A 331 8.10 -14.16 -26.14
C ILE A 331 6.95 -13.39 -25.51
N VAL A 332 6.65 -12.20 -26.03
CA VAL A 332 5.62 -11.29 -25.52
C VAL A 332 4.39 -11.25 -26.43
N ASN A 333 3.20 -11.03 -25.85
CA ASN A 333 1.94 -10.77 -26.56
C ASN A 333 1.69 -11.75 -27.73
N PHE A 334 1.87 -13.03 -27.46
CA PHE A 334 1.78 -14.08 -28.48
C PHE A 334 0.37 -14.67 -28.52
N ASN A 335 0.03 -15.29 -29.65
CA ASN A 335 -1.32 -15.80 -29.88
C ASN A 335 -1.34 -17.32 -29.99
N VAL A 336 -2.16 -17.97 -29.17
CA VAL A 336 -2.40 -19.41 -29.23
C VAL A 336 -3.85 -19.71 -29.63
N ARG A 337 -4.06 -20.79 -30.38
CA ARG A 337 -5.41 -21.24 -30.73
C ARG A 337 -5.97 -22.06 -29.57
N MET A 338 -7.10 -21.64 -29.04
CA MET A 338 -7.81 -22.39 -27.98
C MET A 338 -8.45 -23.65 -28.55
N LEU A 339 -8.29 -24.79 -27.87
CA LEU A 339 -8.86 -26.09 -28.28
C LEU A 339 -10.39 -26.09 -28.26
N THR A 340 -10.98 -25.38 -27.31
CA THR A 340 -12.43 -25.33 -27.06
C THR A 340 -13.18 -24.35 -27.96
N HIS A 341 -12.49 -23.48 -28.71
CA HIS A 341 -13.11 -22.45 -29.54
C HIS A 341 -12.53 -22.41 -30.96
N LYS A 342 -13.30 -22.91 -31.95
CA LYS A 342 -12.84 -23.09 -33.34
C LYS A 342 -12.30 -21.83 -34.03
N LYS A 343 -12.63 -20.61 -33.57
CA LYS A 343 -12.26 -19.31 -34.18
C LYS A 343 -11.46 -18.33 -33.29
N ASN A 344 -11.19 -18.61 -32.03
CA ASN A 344 -10.55 -17.62 -31.15
C ASN A 344 -9.06 -17.95 -30.94
N LYS A 345 -8.20 -17.15 -31.58
CA LYS A 345 -6.84 -16.94 -31.08
C LYS A 345 -6.95 -16.15 -29.77
N ARG A 346 -6.20 -16.57 -28.76
CA ARG A 346 -6.09 -15.86 -27.50
C ARG A 346 -4.69 -15.29 -27.37
N GLU A 347 -4.63 -14.03 -27.01
CA GLU A 347 -3.39 -13.35 -26.65
C GLU A 347 -2.94 -13.79 -25.25
N CYS A 348 -1.65 -14.08 -25.13
CA CYS A 348 -0.95 -14.51 -23.94
C CYS A 348 0.18 -13.50 -23.66
N ASP A 349 0.34 -13.09 -22.40
CA ASP A 349 1.16 -11.93 -22.04
C ASP A 349 2.68 -12.18 -22.22
N LEU A 350 3.27 -13.14 -21.49
CA LEU A 350 4.71 -13.42 -21.55
C LEU A 350 5.02 -14.91 -21.38
N LEU A 351 5.85 -15.46 -22.26
CA LEU A 351 6.38 -16.82 -22.21
C LEU A 351 7.91 -16.78 -22.19
N LEU A 352 8.51 -17.44 -21.21
CA LEU A 352 9.95 -17.62 -21.08
C LEU A 352 10.29 -19.07 -21.40
N VAL A 353 11.32 -19.30 -22.21
CA VAL A 353 11.71 -20.64 -22.67
C VAL A 353 13.22 -20.81 -22.52
N ASP A 354 13.66 -21.84 -21.82
CA ASP A 354 15.08 -22.18 -21.72
C ASP A 354 15.53 -23.22 -22.76
N ASN A 355 16.84 -23.39 -22.87
CA ASN A 355 17.46 -24.33 -23.79
C ASN A 355 17.33 -25.81 -23.40
N THR A 356 16.76 -26.11 -22.24
CA THR A 356 16.56 -27.48 -21.76
C THR A 356 15.16 -28.01 -22.10
N GLY A 357 14.26 -27.13 -22.56
CA GLY A 357 12.87 -27.44 -22.87
C GLY A 357 11.89 -27.10 -21.74
N VAL A 358 12.31 -26.34 -20.73
CA VAL A 358 11.41 -25.80 -19.71
C VAL A 358 10.86 -24.47 -20.19
N ALA A 359 9.55 -24.28 -20.06
CA ALA A 359 8.89 -23.02 -20.33
C ALA A 359 8.07 -22.53 -19.13
N LEU A 360 8.04 -21.22 -18.94
CA LEU A 360 7.30 -20.54 -17.89
C LEU A 360 6.38 -19.49 -18.53
N TYR A 361 5.08 -19.69 -18.40
CA TYR A 361 4.06 -18.74 -18.83
C TYR A 361 3.66 -17.82 -17.68
N LEU A 362 3.72 -16.51 -17.91
CA LEU A 362 3.34 -15.48 -16.97
C LEU A 362 2.09 -14.75 -17.50
N GLU A 363 0.98 -14.84 -16.77
CA GLU A 363 -0.25 -14.06 -17.01
C GLU A 363 -0.21 -12.81 -16.12
N ILE A 364 -0.12 -11.63 -16.75
CA ILE A 364 0.18 -10.35 -16.10
C ILE A 364 -1.14 -9.61 -15.83
N LYS A 365 -1.39 -9.18 -14.59
CA LYS A 365 -2.59 -8.43 -14.16
C LYS A 365 -2.20 -7.07 -13.57
N HIS A 366 -2.97 -6.04 -13.90
CA HIS A 366 -2.73 -4.66 -13.43
C HIS A 366 -3.45 -4.34 -12.11
N PHE A 367 -3.75 -5.35 -11.28
CA PHE A 367 -4.64 -5.15 -10.13
C PHE A 367 -3.91 -4.49 -8.95
N TYR A 368 -4.39 -3.30 -8.58
CA TYR A 368 -4.01 -2.59 -7.35
C TYR A 368 -4.78 -3.11 -6.15
N ASN A 369 -4.30 -2.76 -4.96
CA ASN A 369 -5.05 -2.98 -3.72
C ASN A 369 -6.43 -2.31 -3.80
N PRO A 370 -7.52 -3.06 -3.56
CA PRO A 370 -8.87 -2.52 -3.57
C PRO A 370 -9.08 -1.56 -2.40
N GLN A 371 -9.93 -0.55 -2.59
CA GLN A 371 -10.27 0.46 -1.57
C GLN A 371 -11.62 0.21 -0.91
N SER A 372 -12.35 -0.80 -1.38
CA SER A 372 -13.61 -1.23 -0.80
C SER A 372 -13.81 -2.71 -1.01
N TYR A 373 -14.68 -3.30 -0.20
CA TYR A 373 -15.06 -4.69 -0.37
C TYR A 373 -15.80 -4.94 -1.71
N GLY A 374 -16.53 -3.94 -2.23
CA GLY A 374 -17.10 -4.01 -3.58
C GLY A 374 -16.03 -4.20 -4.67
N GLU A 375 -14.89 -3.50 -4.55
CA GLU A 375 -13.74 -3.70 -5.45
C GLU A 375 -13.09 -5.07 -5.24
N ILE A 376 -12.97 -5.54 -3.99
CA ILE A 376 -12.48 -6.90 -3.66
C ILE A 376 -13.25 -7.95 -4.48
N LYS A 377 -14.59 -7.94 -4.42
CA LYS A 377 -15.41 -8.94 -5.15
C LYS A 377 -15.15 -8.93 -6.66
N VAL A 378 -14.99 -7.74 -7.24
CA VAL A 378 -14.74 -7.60 -8.69
C VAL A 378 -13.37 -8.15 -9.04
N LEU A 379 -12.32 -7.79 -8.29
CA LEU A 379 -10.96 -8.24 -8.54
C LEU A 379 -10.80 -9.76 -8.29
N ASP A 380 -11.41 -10.28 -7.22
CA ASP A 380 -11.42 -11.72 -6.91
C ASP A 380 -12.10 -12.52 -8.02
N LYS A 381 -13.21 -12.01 -8.57
CA LYS A 381 -13.87 -12.64 -9.72
C LYS A 381 -12.95 -12.70 -10.93
N GLU A 382 -12.18 -11.63 -11.21
CA GLU A 382 -11.23 -11.61 -12.32
C GLU A 382 -10.01 -12.52 -12.08
N LEU A 383 -9.52 -12.61 -10.84
CA LEU A 383 -8.46 -13.55 -10.46
C LEU A 383 -8.94 -15.00 -10.55
N LYS A 384 -10.13 -15.34 -10.01
CA LYS A 384 -10.75 -16.67 -10.18
C LYS A 384 -10.91 -17.05 -11.64
N LYS A 385 -11.32 -16.10 -12.49
CA LYS A 385 -11.38 -16.33 -13.95
C LYS A 385 -10.01 -16.60 -14.54
N ALA A 386 -8.97 -15.87 -14.15
CA ALA A 386 -7.60 -16.11 -14.64
C ALA A 386 -7.09 -17.48 -14.18
N LEU A 387 -7.29 -17.82 -12.91
CA LEU A 387 -6.92 -19.09 -12.29
C LEU A 387 -7.60 -20.27 -12.99
N ASN A 388 -8.89 -20.17 -13.27
CA ASN A 388 -9.64 -21.21 -13.99
C ASN A 388 -9.28 -21.32 -15.47
N LYS A 389 -8.77 -20.24 -16.08
CA LYS A 389 -8.36 -20.22 -17.49
C LYS A 389 -6.92 -20.72 -17.71
N MET A 390 -6.10 -20.73 -16.66
CA MET A 390 -4.69 -21.10 -16.77
C MET A 390 -4.49 -22.50 -17.36
N PRO A 391 -5.17 -23.57 -16.90
CA PRO A 391 -4.97 -24.91 -17.46
C PRO A 391 -5.21 -24.97 -18.99
N ASP A 392 -6.30 -24.35 -19.45
CA ASP A 392 -6.63 -24.28 -20.88
C ASP A 392 -5.58 -23.49 -21.69
N GLN A 393 -4.99 -22.44 -21.10
CA GLN A 393 -3.93 -21.66 -21.74
C GLN A 393 -2.64 -22.47 -21.83
N LEU A 394 -2.24 -23.17 -20.77
CA LEU A 394 -1.06 -24.02 -20.77
C LEU A 394 -1.21 -25.16 -21.79
N GLU A 395 -2.39 -25.79 -21.86
CA GLU A 395 -2.66 -26.82 -22.86
C GLU A 395 -2.65 -26.27 -24.29
N ALA A 396 -3.22 -25.07 -24.50
CA ALA A 396 -3.14 -24.40 -25.80
C ALA A 396 -1.67 -24.11 -26.19
N ILE A 397 -0.83 -23.67 -25.27
CA ILE A 397 0.62 -23.47 -25.53
C ILE A 397 1.28 -24.79 -25.93
N LYS A 398 1.02 -25.88 -25.22
CA LYS A 398 1.55 -27.22 -25.54
C LYS A 398 1.16 -27.67 -26.95
N VAL A 399 -0.13 -27.60 -27.29
CA VAL A 399 -0.61 -28.04 -28.61
C VAL A 399 -0.10 -27.15 -29.75
N ASN A 400 0.07 -25.86 -29.49
CA ASN A 400 0.55 -24.90 -30.48
C ASN A 400 2.10 -24.79 -30.49
N TRP A 401 2.84 -25.67 -29.78
CA TRP A 401 4.28 -25.53 -29.58
C TRP A 401 5.08 -25.47 -30.89
N GLU A 402 4.82 -26.36 -31.86
CA GLU A 402 5.52 -26.36 -33.15
C GLU A 402 5.27 -25.07 -33.96
N MET A 403 4.07 -24.50 -33.83
CA MET A 403 3.78 -23.19 -34.42
C MET A 403 4.60 -22.09 -33.74
N LEU A 404 4.65 -22.09 -32.40
CA LEU A 404 5.43 -21.12 -31.62
C LEU A 404 6.93 -21.23 -31.92
N LYS A 405 7.47 -22.45 -32.01
CA LYS A 405 8.86 -22.71 -32.43
C LYS A 405 9.17 -22.07 -33.77
N LYS A 406 8.33 -22.31 -34.78
CA LYS A 406 8.53 -21.75 -36.12
C LYS A 406 8.40 -20.22 -36.15
N GLN A 407 7.44 -19.65 -35.41
CA GLN A 407 7.18 -18.21 -35.44
C GLN A 407 8.22 -17.40 -34.68
N HIS A 408 8.73 -17.93 -33.57
CA HIS A 408 9.63 -17.22 -32.69
C HIS A 408 11.07 -17.75 -32.73
N GLY A 409 11.36 -18.77 -33.55
CA GLY A 409 12.70 -19.33 -33.70
C GLY A 409 13.18 -20.14 -32.48
N ILE A 410 12.26 -20.76 -31.73
CA ILE A 410 12.60 -21.61 -30.59
C ILE A 410 13.22 -22.91 -31.13
N LEU A 411 14.42 -23.24 -30.67
CA LEU A 411 15.19 -24.39 -31.18
C LEU A 411 14.88 -25.71 -30.45
N TRP A 412 14.16 -25.65 -29.33
CA TRP A 412 14.05 -26.76 -28.39
C TRP A 412 12.61 -27.29 -28.30
N ASP A 413 12.49 -28.59 -27.98
CA ASP A 413 11.20 -29.23 -27.71
C ASP A 413 10.74 -28.95 -26.27
N LEU A 414 9.43 -28.83 -26.09
CA LEU A 414 8.84 -28.59 -24.78
C LEU A 414 8.85 -29.87 -23.94
N LYS A 415 9.49 -29.81 -22.78
CA LYS A 415 9.51 -30.88 -21.76
C LYS A 415 8.61 -30.56 -20.58
N GLU A 416 8.75 -29.35 -20.03
CA GLU A 416 7.99 -28.89 -18.87
C GLU A 416 7.40 -27.52 -19.16
N LEU A 417 6.15 -27.29 -18.74
CA LEU A 417 5.46 -26.00 -18.88
C LEU A 417 4.77 -25.65 -17.56
N TYR A 418 5.10 -24.48 -17.03
CA TYR A 418 4.56 -23.92 -15.80
C TYR A 418 3.77 -22.64 -16.06
N GLY A 419 2.81 -22.33 -15.20
CA GLY A 419 2.00 -21.12 -15.26
C GLY A 419 2.02 -20.36 -13.94
N VAL A 420 2.20 -19.04 -14.01
CA VAL A 420 2.12 -18.14 -12.84
C VAL A 420 1.22 -16.96 -13.21
N ILE A 421 0.36 -16.56 -12.29
CA ILE A 421 -0.39 -15.31 -12.41
C ILE A 421 0.36 -14.26 -11.62
N VAL A 422 0.71 -13.16 -12.28
CA VAL A 422 1.50 -12.09 -11.68
C VAL A 422 0.64 -10.84 -11.64
N SER A 423 0.38 -10.33 -10.45
CA SER A 423 -0.43 -9.13 -10.23
C SER A 423 0.45 -7.95 -9.82
N HIS A 424 -0.10 -6.74 -9.89
CA HIS A 424 0.63 -5.56 -9.45
C HIS A 424 0.82 -5.52 -7.94
N ARG A 425 -0.28 -5.46 -7.18
CA ARG A 425 -0.26 -5.51 -5.71
C ARG A 425 -1.26 -6.49 -5.12
N TYR A 426 -2.34 -6.78 -5.84
CA TYR A 426 -3.46 -7.56 -5.31
C TYR A 426 -3.46 -9.00 -5.81
N THR A 427 -3.31 -9.96 -4.90
CA THR A 427 -3.24 -11.41 -5.21
C THR A 427 -4.50 -12.19 -4.80
N GLY A 428 -5.52 -11.50 -4.28
CA GLY A 428 -6.82 -12.05 -3.91
C GLY A 428 -7.12 -11.96 -2.41
N TYR A 429 -8.41 -11.99 -2.07
CA TYR A 429 -8.91 -12.05 -0.69
C TYR A 429 -9.64 -13.37 -0.46
N ASN A 430 -10.69 -13.62 -1.24
CA ASN A 430 -11.39 -14.89 -1.34
C ASN A 430 -11.02 -15.57 -2.67
N VAL A 431 -9.77 -15.98 -2.85
CA VAL A 431 -9.28 -16.69 -4.05
C VAL A 431 -8.45 -17.90 -3.62
N ASP A 432 -8.73 -19.07 -4.20
CA ASP A 432 -8.04 -20.31 -3.88
C ASP A 432 -6.52 -20.20 -4.09
N VAL A 433 -5.75 -20.85 -3.23
CA VAL A 433 -4.33 -21.15 -3.47
C VAL A 433 -4.25 -22.48 -4.21
N ARG A 434 -3.70 -22.47 -5.43
CA ARG A 434 -3.49 -23.67 -6.25
C ARG A 434 -2.00 -23.84 -6.52
N PRO A 435 -1.35 -24.89 -5.99
CA PRO A 435 0.08 -25.13 -6.18
C PRO A 435 0.51 -25.11 -7.65
N GLU A 436 -0.37 -25.53 -8.56
CA GLU A 436 -0.12 -25.61 -10.01
C GLU A 436 -0.18 -24.24 -10.71
N THR A 437 -0.73 -23.21 -10.06
CA THR A 437 -0.85 -21.86 -10.61
C THR A 437 -0.79 -20.83 -9.47
N PRO A 438 0.41 -20.52 -8.96
CA PRO A 438 0.54 -19.54 -7.90
C PRO A 438 0.19 -18.14 -8.40
N ILE A 439 -0.36 -17.32 -7.50
CA ILE A 439 -0.68 -15.92 -7.73
C ILE A 439 0.23 -15.07 -6.86
N VAL A 440 1.17 -14.34 -7.47
CA VAL A 440 2.14 -13.51 -6.77
C VAL A 440 2.08 -12.05 -7.24
N ASN A 441 2.60 -11.12 -6.44
CA ASN A 441 2.80 -9.75 -6.91
C ASN A 441 4.12 -9.63 -7.72
N TYR A 442 4.39 -8.49 -8.37
CA TYR A 442 5.61 -8.34 -9.17
C TYR A 442 6.89 -8.37 -8.33
N SER A 443 6.87 -7.82 -7.11
CA SER A 443 8.03 -7.82 -6.21
C SER A 443 8.42 -9.25 -5.83
N ASP A 444 7.44 -10.09 -5.47
CA ASP A 444 7.63 -11.51 -5.17
C ASP A 444 8.21 -12.27 -6.39
N LEU A 445 7.76 -11.94 -7.60
CA LEU A 445 8.33 -12.50 -8.83
C LEU A 445 9.78 -12.03 -9.05
N PHE A 446 10.08 -10.76 -8.81
CA PHE A 446 11.44 -10.21 -8.96
C PHE A 446 12.42 -10.89 -8.02
N GLU A 447 12.01 -11.11 -6.77
CA GLU A 447 12.76 -11.90 -5.79
C GLU A 447 12.96 -13.34 -6.28
N SER A 448 11.89 -14.00 -6.74
CA SER A 448 11.96 -15.35 -7.29
C SER A 448 12.92 -15.45 -8.50
N ILE A 449 12.92 -14.46 -9.41
CA ILE A 449 13.89 -14.37 -10.51
C ILE A 449 15.30 -14.24 -9.93
N ALA A 450 15.52 -13.28 -9.03
CA ALA A 450 16.82 -12.94 -8.48
C ALA A 450 17.42 -14.00 -7.54
N GLU A 451 16.63 -14.95 -7.03
CA GLU A 451 17.15 -16.07 -6.23
C GLU A 451 17.39 -17.36 -7.01
N SER A 452 16.69 -17.56 -8.14
CA SER A 452 16.66 -18.81 -8.91
C SER A 452 17.85 -19.03 -9.83
N SER A 453 18.23 -20.28 -10.07
CA SER A 453 19.26 -20.68 -11.05
C SER A 453 18.68 -21.14 -12.40
N CYS A 454 17.38 -21.40 -12.48
CA CYS A 454 16.68 -21.79 -13.71
C CYS A 454 15.19 -21.41 -13.68
N LEU A 455 14.49 -21.55 -14.81
CA LEU A 455 13.04 -21.24 -14.91
C LEU A 455 12.17 -22.03 -13.94
N LYS A 456 12.52 -23.29 -13.70
CA LYS A 456 11.79 -24.16 -12.77
C LYS A 456 11.83 -23.62 -11.35
N GLU A 457 12.99 -23.13 -10.91
CA GLU A 457 13.16 -22.55 -9.59
C GLU A 457 12.36 -21.25 -9.43
N ILE A 458 12.21 -20.44 -10.49
CA ILE A 458 11.35 -19.24 -10.44
C ILE A 458 9.91 -19.64 -10.12
N TYR A 459 9.38 -20.66 -10.81
CA TYR A 459 8.04 -21.18 -10.53
C TYR A 459 7.93 -21.72 -9.10
N LEU A 460 8.92 -22.48 -8.63
CA LEU A 460 8.92 -23.05 -7.27
C LEU A 460 8.96 -21.96 -6.19
N GLY A 461 9.73 -20.90 -6.38
CA GLY A 461 9.77 -19.73 -5.48
C GLY A 461 8.41 -19.03 -5.41
N CYS A 462 7.81 -18.73 -6.56
CA CYS A 462 6.46 -18.16 -6.61
C CYS A 462 5.42 -19.04 -5.91
N ARG A 463 5.53 -20.37 -6.07
CA ARG A 463 4.64 -21.33 -5.42
C ARG A 463 4.82 -21.33 -3.90
N GLU A 464 6.05 -21.37 -3.42
CA GLU A 464 6.37 -21.33 -2.00
C GLU A 464 5.79 -20.08 -1.33
N ILE A 465 5.94 -18.92 -1.98
CA ILE A 465 5.41 -17.64 -1.50
C ILE A 465 3.87 -17.68 -1.40
N ASP A 466 3.15 -18.09 -2.46
CA ASP A 466 1.68 -18.12 -2.45
C ASP A 466 1.13 -19.13 -1.42
N GLU A 467 1.82 -20.25 -1.21
CA GLU A 467 1.48 -21.25 -0.20
C GLU A 467 1.82 -20.86 1.24
N LEU A 468 2.69 -19.85 1.45
CA LEU A 468 3.11 -19.41 2.78
C LEU A 468 2.03 -18.58 3.47
N TYR A 469 1.38 -17.68 2.73
CA TYR A 469 0.44 -16.70 3.31
C TYR A 469 -0.70 -17.32 4.14
N PRO A 470 -1.39 -18.38 3.68
CA PRO A 470 -2.45 -19.02 4.48
C PRO A 470 -1.93 -19.74 5.73
N LYS A 471 -0.62 -20.02 5.82
CA LYS A 471 0.01 -20.71 6.96
C LYS A 471 0.42 -19.73 8.08
N ILE A 472 0.35 -18.43 7.84
CA ILE A 472 0.68 -17.41 8.83
C ILE A 472 -0.43 -17.36 9.89
N THR A 473 -0.06 -17.60 11.14
CA THR A 473 -1.02 -17.75 12.23
C THR A 473 -1.43 -16.40 12.81
N PHE A 474 -2.73 -16.22 13.02
CA PHE A 474 -3.31 -15.10 13.73
C PHE A 474 -3.99 -15.59 15.01
N ILE A 475 -3.77 -14.88 16.10
CA ILE A 475 -4.50 -15.08 17.35
C ILE A 475 -5.77 -14.26 17.26
N GLN A 476 -6.90 -14.91 17.58
CA GLN A 476 -8.20 -14.26 17.62
C GLN A 476 -8.67 -14.08 19.06
N LYS A 477 -9.29 -12.95 19.33
CA LYS A 477 -9.97 -12.68 20.60
C LYS A 477 -11.30 -12.02 20.33
N GLU A 478 -12.34 -12.50 21.02
CA GLU A 478 -13.65 -11.87 20.97
C GLU A 478 -13.61 -10.44 21.55
N ILE A 479 -14.27 -9.53 20.85
CA ILE A 479 -14.45 -8.12 21.21
C ILE A 479 -15.96 -7.83 21.13
N PRO A 480 -16.66 -7.80 22.28
CA PRO A 480 -18.05 -7.35 22.32
C PRO A 480 -18.08 -5.84 22.09
N ILE A 481 -18.90 -5.40 21.14
CA ILE A 481 -19.10 -3.98 20.81
C ILE A 481 -20.56 -3.62 21.06
N ASP A 482 -20.80 -2.73 22.01
CA ASP A 482 -22.14 -2.21 22.28
C ASP A 482 -22.47 -1.06 21.32
N PHE A 483 -23.42 -1.29 20.42
CA PHE A 483 -23.82 -0.29 19.44
C PHE A 483 -25.33 -0.32 19.19
N ALA A 484 -25.96 0.85 19.26
CA ALA A 484 -27.40 1.03 19.00
C ALA A 484 -28.33 0.10 19.82
N GLY A 485 -27.96 -0.24 21.05
CA GLY A 485 -28.75 -1.09 21.95
C GLY A 485 -28.53 -2.60 21.76
N TYR A 486 -27.60 -3.00 20.91
CA TYR A 486 -27.18 -4.37 20.69
C TYR A 486 -25.71 -4.57 21.08
N THR A 487 -25.35 -5.79 21.46
CA THR A 487 -23.97 -6.22 21.67
C THR A 487 -23.54 -7.07 20.49
N PHE A 488 -22.59 -6.57 19.70
CA PHE A 488 -22.05 -7.26 18.53
C PHE A 488 -20.79 -8.04 18.94
N HIS A 489 -20.83 -9.36 18.78
CA HIS A 489 -19.71 -10.25 19.09
C HIS A 489 -18.80 -10.37 17.85
N LEU A 490 -17.79 -9.49 17.79
CA LEU A 490 -16.76 -9.51 16.76
C LEU A 490 -15.50 -10.22 17.25
N TYR A 491 -14.58 -10.52 16.33
CA TYR A 491 -13.28 -11.08 16.66
C TYR A 491 -12.18 -10.14 16.19
N GLY A 492 -11.41 -9.63 17.15
CA GLY A 492 -10.15 -8.96 16.88
C GLY A 492 -9.07 -9.98 16.55
N GLU A 493 -8.29 -9.71 15.50
CA GLU A 493 -7.17 -10.56 15.11
C GLU A 493 -5.85 -9.83 15.34
N ALA A 494 -4.83 -10.57 15.75
CA ALA A 494 -3.45 -10.10 15.84
C ALA A 494 -2.52 -11.16 15.25
N LEU A 495 -1.44 -10.72 14.59
CA LEU A 495 -0.38 -11.63 14.16
C LEU A 495 0.17 -12.36 15.39
N ASP A 496 0.40 -13.68 15.30
CA ASP A 496 1.00 -14.43 16.40
C ASP A 496 2.33 -13.76 16.83
N PRO A 497 2.52 -13.41 18.11
CA PRO A 497 3.75 -12.78 18.59
C PRO A 497 5.02 -13.55 18.22
N VAL A 498 4.97 -14.88 18.11
CA VAL A 498 6.10 -15.70 17.65
C VAL A 498 6.42 -15.39 16.20
N CYS A 499 5.40 -15.32 15.34
CA CYS A 499 5.55 -14.90 13.94
C CYS A 499 6.08 -13.46 13.86
N GLU A 500 5.53 -12.52 14.64
CA GLU A 500 6.01 -11.13 14.66
C GLU A 500 7.50 -11.04 15.04
N ILE A 501 7.95 -11.80 16.04
CA ILE A 501 9.35 -11.83 16.48
C ILE A 501 10.26 -12.36 15.36
N ILE A 502 9.87 -13.47 14.71
CA ILE A 502 10.65 -14.08 13.61
C ILE A 502 10.78 -13.10 12.45
N VAL A 503 9.66 -12.50 12.03
CA VAL A 503 9.61 -11.51 10.95
C VAL A 503 10.48 -10.29 11.32
N GLY A 504 10.34 -9.77 12.54
CA GLY A 504 11.13 -8.64 13.02
C GLY A 504 12.63 -8.92 13.10
N GLN A 505 13.04 -10.13 13.48
CA GLN A 505 14.45 -10.54 13.47
C GLN A 505 14.99 -10.67 12.04
N SER A 506 14.20 -11.22 11.13
CA SER A 506 14.56 -11.33 9.71
C SER A 506 14.84 -9.95 9.11
N TYR A 507 13.93 -8.98 9.34
CA TYR A 507 14.12 -7.60 8.88
C TYR A 507 15.36 -6.94 9.46
N LYS A 508 15.60 -7.06 10.77
CA LYS A 508 16.81 -6.51 11.39
C LYS A 508 18.09 -7.08 10.76
N LYS A 509 18.10 -8.39 10.47
CA LYS A 509 19.22 -9.06 9.82
C LYS A 509 19.40 -8.59 8.38
N GLN A 510 18.33 -8.46 7.61
CA GLN A 510 18.35 -7.95 6.23
C GLN A 510 18.81 -6.48 6.19
N ILE A 511 18.22 -5.60 6.99
CA ILE A 511 18.60 -4.17 7.06
C ILE A 511 20.09 -4.02 7.45
N TYR A 512 20.57 -4.79 8.42
CA TYR A 512 21.97 -4.73 8.82
C TYR A 512 22.92 -5.07 7.66
N ARG A 513 22.53 -6.03 6.80
CA ARG A 513 23.27 -6.41 5.59
C ARG A 513 23.17 -5.32 4.50
N SER A 514 21.96 -4.89 4.16
CA SER A 514 21.68 -3.96 3.05
C SER A 514 22.18 -2.53 3.28
N LEU A 515 22.31 -2.07 4.53
CA LEU A 515 22.90 -0.77 4.88
C LEU A 515 24.41 -0.63 4.54
N THR A 516 25.00 -1.61 3.85
CA THR A 516 26.35 -1.55 3.26
C THR A 516 26.34 -1.49 1.73
N SER A 517 25.15 -1.46 1.11
CA SER A 517 24.99 -1.42 -0.34
C SER A 517 25.38 -0.06 -0.92
N THR A 518 26.17 -0.08 -1.99
CA THR A 518 26.58 1.09 -2.79
C THR A 518 25.77 1.20 -4.08
N SER A 519 24.57 0.61 -4.14
CA SER A 519 23.76 0.59 -5.35
C SER A 519 23.33 2.00 -5.80
N PRO A 520 23.22 2.25 -7.10
CA PRO A 520 22.74 3.54 -7.63
C PRO A 520 21.31 3.84 -7.19
N THR A 521 21.01 5.11 -6.97
CA THR A 521 19.69 5.61 -6.56
C THR A 521 18.72 5.85 -7.72
N SER A 522 19.24 5.84 -8.96
CA SER A 522 18.46 5.98 -10.18
C SER A 522 19.13 5.20 -11.30
N TYR A 523 18.32 4.75 -12.25
CA TYR A 523 18.77 3.90 -13.35
C TYR A 523 18.40 4.58 -14.67
N LYS A 524 19.35 4.63 -15.60
CA LYS A 524 19.16 5.36 -16.87
C LYS A 524 18.21 4.62 -17.82
N ASN A 525 18.06 3.31 -17.63
CA ASN A 525 17.24 2.45 -18.46
C ASN A 525 16.82 1.19 -17.68
N VAL A 526 15.87 0.45 -18.24
CA VAL A 526 15.33 -0.78 -17.66
C VAL A 526 16.40 -1.87 -17.48
N GLN A 527 17.44 -1.89 -18.33
CA GLN A 527 18.54 -2.86 -18.21
C GLN A 527 19.38 -2.62 -16.96
N GLU A 528 19.73 -1.36 -16.67
CA GLU A 528 20.45 -1.00 -15.45
C GLU A 528 19.63 -1.30 -14.19
N LEU A 529 18.32 -1.01 -14.21
CA LEU A 529 17.40 -1.31 -13.11
C LEU A 529 17.30 -2.83 -12.88
N ALA A 530 17.12 -3.61 -13.94
CA ALA A 530 17.04 -5.07 -13.89
C ALA A 530 18.31 -5.69 -13.28
N ARG A 531 19.49 -5.22 -13.70
CA ARG A 531 20.78 -5.65 -13.16
C ARG A 531 20.87 -5.37 -11.67
N ALA A 532 20.49 -4.17 -11.26
CA ALA A 532 20.58 -3.79 -9.86
C ALA A 532 19.66 -4.61 -8.96
N TYR A 533 18.42 -4.91 -9.40
CA TYR A 533 17.53 -5.81 -8.66
C TYR A 533 18.15 -7.19 -8.45
N VAL A 534 18.71 -7.79 -9.51
CA VAL A 534 19.35 -9.11 -9.42
C VAL A 534 20.61 -9.05 -8.53
N ASP A 535 21.50 -8.09 -8.77
CA ASP A 535 22.76 -7.95 -8.04
C ASP A 535 22.55 -7.67 -6.54
N GLU A 536 21.56 -6.84 -6.19
CA GLU A 536 21.25 -6.49 -4.81
C GLU A 536 20.78 -7.71 -4.02
N ILE A 537 19.89 -8.50 -4.61
CA ILE A 537 19.33 -9.70 -3.96
C ILE A 537 20.39 -10.80 -3.88
N GLU A 538 21.21 -10.99 -4.92
CA GLU A 538 22.30 -11.98 -4.88
C GLU A 538 23.39 -11.66 -3.85
N LYS A 539 23.71 -10.37 -3.63
CA LYS A 539 24.65 -9.94 -2.57
C LYS A 539 24.17 -10.24 -1.15
N ASN A 540 22.87 -10.51 -0.96
CA ASN A 540 22.26 -10.76 0.34
C ASN A 540 22.27 -12.25 0.77
N LYS A 541 22.73 -13.15 -0.09
CA LYS A 541 23.02 -14.56 0.23
C LYS A 541 24.31 -14.67 1.05
#